data_AF-A0A7W1I3A7-F1
#
_entry.id   AF-A0A7W1I3A7-F1
#
_cell.length_a   1.000
_cell.length_b   1.000
_cell.length_c   1.000
_cell.angle_alpha   90.00
_cell.angle_beta   90.00
_cell.angle_gamma   90.00
#
_symmetry.space_group_name_H-M   'P 1'
#
loop_
_entity.id
_entity.type
_entity.pdbx_description
1 polymer ?
#
loop_
_entity_poly.entity_id
_entity_poly.type
_entity_poly.pdbx_seq_one_letter_code
_entity_poly.pdbx_strand_id
1 'polypeptide(L)'
;MSPALLSLLALLTAIVVSFASRLNVGIAAIPLAWAVGAYAGQPVDAVLGGFPGSLFVTLAGVTLLFALAEDNGTIGNLATRLAALASGRSWLLPVIVFFIACAISSAGPGAIPATALVAPLAFAMANRRRSRRSSRR
;
A
#
# COMPACT_ATOMS: atom_id res chain seq x y z
N MET A 1 0.65 -5.40 -36.00
CA MET A 1 0.48 -5.97 -34.64
C MET A 1 -0.77 -5.36 -34.03
N SER A 2 -1.64 -6.14 -33.40
CA SER A 2 -2.82 -5.53 -32.74
C SER A 2 -2.36 -4.66 -31.57
N PRO A 3 -3.02 -3.51 -31.31
CA PRO A 3 -2.66 -2.64 -30.19
C PRO A 3 -2.76 -3.36 -28.84
N ALA A 4 -3.65 -4.36 -28.72
CA ALA A 4 -3.76 -5.22 -27.54
C ALA A 4 -2.53 -6.12 -27.32
N LEU A 5 -1.92 -6.65 -28.39
CA LEU A 5 -0.67 -7.44 -28.26
C LEU A 5 0.52 -6.55 -27.89
N LEU A 6 0.57 -5.33 -28.43
CA LEU A 6 1.61 -4.35 -28.09
C LEU A 6 1.53 -3.89 -26.63
N SER A 7 0.33 -3.63 -26.11
CA SER A 7 0.17 -3.27 -24.69
C SER A 7 0.52 -4.43 -23.76
N LEU A 8 0.18 -5.66 -24.15
CA LEU A 8 0.56 -6.86 -23.39
C LEU A 8 2.09 -7.07 -23.38
N LEU A 9 2.74 -6.93 -24.53
CA LEU A 9 4.19 -7.03 -24.63
C LEU A 9 4.91 -5.93 -23.85
N ALA A 10 4.41 -4.69 -23.92
CA ALA A 10 4.94 -3.57 -23.15
C ALA A 10 4.78 -3.77 -21.64
N LEU A 11 3.67 -4.37 -21.19
CA LEU A 11 3.48 -4.74 -19.79
C LEU A 11 4.47 -5.82 -19.34
N LEU A 12 4.65 -6.86 -20.16
CA LEU A 12 5.63 -7.93 -19.87
C LEU A 12 7.06 -7.38 -19.78
N THR A 13 7.46 -6.51 -20.71
CA THR A 13 8.78 -5.86 -20.64
C THR A 13 8.90 -4.94 -19.43
N ALA A 14 7.86 -4.18 -19.07
CA ALA A 14 7.87 -3.36 -17.85
C ALA A 14 8.12 -4.22 -16.59
N ILE A 15 7.44 -5.36 -16.49
CA ILE A 15 7.58 -6.30 -15.38
C ILE A 15 9.00 -6.88 -15.36
N VAL A 16 9.50 -7.42 -16.47
CA VAL A 16 10.84 -8.02 -16.54
C VAL A 16 11.93 -6.99 -16.23
N VAL A 17 11.82 -5.78 -16.79
CA VAL A 17 12.74 -4.68 -16.49
C VAL A 17 12.66 -4.30 -15.02
N SER A 18 11.47 -4.28 -14.40
CA SER A 18 11.35 -4.00 -12.97
C SER A 18 11.95 -5.09 -12.08
N PHE A 19 12.03 -6.34 -12.54
CA PHE A 19 12.74 -7.40 -11.81
C PHE A 19 14.25 -7.29 -11.96
N ALA A 20 14.74 -6.89 -13.15
CA ALA A 20 16.16 -6.76 -13.45
C ALA A 20 16.78 -5.43 -12.96
N SER A 21 15.97 -4.39 -12.80
CA SER A 21 16.40 -3.06 -12.39
C SER A 21 15.89 -2.71 -10.99
N ARG A 22 16.57 -1.78 -10.30
CA ARG A 22 16.08 -1.20 -9.03
C ARG A 22 15.02 -0.12 -9.24
N LEU A 23 14.51 0.03 -10.46
CA LEU A 23 13.54 1.08 -10.81
C LEU A 23 12.14 0.65 -10.40
N ASN A 24 11.33 1.61 -9.96
CA ASN A 24 9.93 1.37 -9.63
C ASN A 24 9.16 1.04 -10.92
N VAL A 25 8.46 -0.11 -10.93
CA VAL A 25 7.65 -0.58 -12.07
C VAL A 25 6.66 0.47 -12.56
N GLY A 26 6.08 1.27 -11.66
CA GLY A 26 5.13 2.33 -12.00
C GLY A 26 5.79 3.46 -12.80
N ILE A 27 7.00 3.86 -12.42
CA ILE A 27 7.76 4.88 -13.15
C ILE A 27 8.16 4.34 -14.54
N ALA A 28 8.55 3.06 -14.62
CA ALA A 28 8.90 2.42 -15.89
C ALA A 28 7.68 2.22 -16.81
N ALA A 29 6.49 1.99 -16.25
CA ALA A 29 5.28 1.74 -17.01
C ALA A 29 4.71 2.99 -17.70
N ILE A 30 4.91 4.20 -17.14
CA ILE A 30 4.42 5.47 -17.71
C ILE A 30 4.95 5.72 -19.14
N PRO A 31 6.28 5.73 -19.41
CA PRO A 31 6.79 5.96 -20.75
C PRO A 31 6.44 4.82 -21.72
N LEU A 32 6.34 3.58 -21.23
CA LEU A 32 5.93 2.43 -22.05
C LEU A 32 4.45 2.52 -22.47
N ALA A 33 3.56 2.93 -21.56
CA ALA A 33 2.15 3.15 -21.86
C ALA A 33 1.98 4.28 -22.89
N TRP A 34 2.75 5.37 -22.75
CA TRP A 34 2.78 6.45 -23.74
C TRP A 34 3.28 5.98 -25.11
N ALA A 35 4.37 5.21 -25.16
CA ALA A 35 4.91 4.68 -26.41
C ALA A 35 3.92 3.77 -27.15
N VAL A 36 3.22 2.89 -26.42
CA VAL A 36 2.18 2.03 -27.00
C VAL A 36 0.96 2.84 -27.44
N GLY A 37 0.52 3.81 -26.64
CA GLY A 37 -0.62 4.68 -26.96
C GLY A 37 -0.38 5.53 -28.21
N ALA A 38 0.83 6.10 -28.33
CA ALA A 38 1.25 6.85 -29.51
C ALA A 38 1.28 5.97 -30.77
N TYR A 39 1.79 4.73 -30.65
CA TYR A 39 1.77 3.76 -31.76
C TYR A 39 0.34 3.33 -32.13
N ALA A 40 -0.57 3.24 -31.15
CA ALA A 40 -1.97 2.92 -31.37
C ALA A 40 -2.82 4.10 -31.88
N GLY A 41 -2.22 5.27 -32.10
CA GLY A 41 -2.92 6.49 -32.54
C GLY A 41 -3.91 7.03 -31.50
N GLN A 42 -3.76 6.66 -30.22
CA GLN A 42 -4.63 7.13 -29.16
C GLN A 42 -4.24 8.57 -28.78
N PRO A 43 -5.22 9.46 -28.53
CA PRO A 43 -4.94 10.77 -28.00
C PRO A 43 -4.29 10.65 -26.61
N VAL A 44 -3.42 11.60 -26.28
CA VAL A 44 -2.67 11.60 -25.00
C VAL A 44 -3.62 11.50 -23.81
N ASP A 45 -4.78 12.17 -23.87
CA ASP A 45 -5.81 12.14 -22.83
C ASP A 45 -6.39 10.74 -22.60
N ALA A 46 -6.50 9.91 -23.63
CA ALA A 46 -6.99 8.53 -23.49
C ALA A 46 -5.98 7.63 -22.76
N VAL A 47 -4.68 7.84 -23.02
CA VAL A 47 -3.61 7.11 -22.32
C VAL A 47 -3.52 7.55 -20.86
N LEU A 48 -3.60 8.86 -20.61
CA LEU A 48 -3.60 9.42 -19.25
C LEU A 48 -4.85 9.05 -18.47
N GLY A 49 -6.01 8.94 -19.14
CA GLY A 49 -7.26 8.48 -18.53
C GLY A 49 -7.20 7.04 -18.01
N GLY A 50 -6.25 6.23 -18.49
CA GLY A 50 -5.98 4.90 -17.95
C GLY A 50 -5.25 4.90 -16.60
N PHE A 51 -4.62 6.02 -16.20
CA PHE A 51 -3.94 6.14 -14.91
C PHE A 51 -4.93 6.52 -13.81
N PRO A 52 -5.12 5.69 -12.76
CA PRO A 52 -6.08 5.97 -11.70
C PRO A 52 -5.51 7.00 -10.71
N GLY A 53 -5.52 8.27 -11.09
CA GLY A 53 -4.95 9.36 -10.30
C GLY A 53 -5.55 9.48 -8.89
N SER A 54 -6.84 9.22 -8.72
CA SER A 54 -7.51 9.24 -7.41
C SER A 54 -6.98 8.17 -6.45
N LEU A 55 -6.69 6.96 -6.95
CA LEU A 55 -6.08 5.89 -6.14
C LEU A 55 -4.65 6.26 -5.75
N PHE A 56 -3.87 6.79 -6.69
CA PHE A 56 -2.51 7.25 -6.41
C PHE A 56 -2.50 8.32 -5.32
N VAL A 57 -3.34 9.36 -5.45
CA VAL A 57 -3.43 10.45 -4.46
C VAL A 57 -3.91 9.93 -3.10
N THR A 58 -4.90 9.03 -3.07
CA THR A 58 -5.39 8.44 -1.82
C THR A 58 -4.30 7.65 -1.11
N LEU A 59 -3.57 6.80 -1.84
CA LEU A 59 -2.47 6.01 -1.26
C LEU A 59 -1.34 6.92 -0.78
N ALA A 60 -0.91 7.89 -1.59
CA ALA A 60 0.12 8.84 -1.22
C ALA A 60 -0.27 9.67 0.00
N GLY A 61 -1.51 10.17 0.05
CA GLY A 61 -2.04 10.94 1.17
C GLY A 61 -2.12 10.12 2.46
N VAL A 62 -2.58 8.87 2.38
CA VAL A 62 -2.56 7.94 3.51
C VAL A 62 -1.13 7.67 3.96
N THR A 63 -0.21 7.34 3.06
CA THR A 63 1.20 7.11 3.42
C THR A 63 1.80 8.33 4.11
N LEU A 64 1.51 9.54 3.62
CA LEU A 64 1.95 10.79 4.23
C LEU A 64 1.35 11.01 5.63
N LEU A 65 0.04 10.79 5.79
CA LEU A 65 -0.63 10.88 7.09
C LEU A 65 0.01 9.93 8.11
N PHE A 66 0.36 8.73 7.68
CA PHE A 66 1.02 7.73 8.52
C PHE A 66 2.46 8.10 8.86
N ALA A 67 3.22 8.60 7.88
CA ALA A 67 4.57 9.11 8.12
C ALA A 67 4.56 10.21 9.19
N LEU A 68 3.62 11.16 9.10
CA LEU A 68 3.46 12.21 10.10
C LEU A 68 2.99 11.66 11.46
N ALA A 69 2.10 10.66 11.48
CA ALA A 69 1.61 10.06 12.72
C ALA A 69 2.67 9.19 13.42
N GLU A 70 3.60 8.61 12.66
CA GLU A 70 4.75 7.87 13.17
C GLU A 70 5.81 8.83 13.73
N ASP A 71 6.16 9.88 12.99
CA ASP A 71 7.12 10.91 13.41
C ASP A 71 6.69 11.63 14.69
N ASN A 72 5.39 11.94 14.81
CA ASN A 72 4.81 12.52 16.03
C ASN A 72 4.62 11.51 17.18
N GLY A 73 4.93 10.22 16.98
CA GLY A 73 4.79 9.18 17.99
C GLY A 73 3.35 8.76 18.32
N THR A 74 2.35 9.31 17.63
CA THR A 74 0.92 8.98 17.82
C THR A 74 0.64 7.51 17.60
N ILE A 75 1.20 6.92 16.53
CA ILE A 75 1.07 5.48 16.27
C ILE A 75 1.71 4.65 17.38
N GLY A 76 2.86 5.10 17.91
CA GLY A 76 3.53 4.46 19.04
C GLY A 76 2.69 4.47 20.31
N ASN A 77 2.07 5.60 20.65
CA ASN A 77 1.18 5.72 21.81
C ASN A 77 -0.12 4.93 21.64
N LEU A 78 -0.73 4.99 20.46
CA LEU A 78 -1.93 4.22 20.13
C LEU A 78 -1.66 2.71 20.23
N ALA A 79 -0.54 2.25 19.66
CA ALA A 79 -0.11 0.85 19.75
C ALA A 79 0.15 0.44 21.21
N THR A 80 0.67 1.35 22.06
CA THR A 80 0.87 1.07 23.49
C THR A 80 -0.45 0.84 24.22
N ARG A 81 -1.46 1.70 23.97
CA ARG A 81 -2.79 1.60 24.56
C ARG A 81 -3.53 0.35 24.08
N LEU A 82 -3.50 0.07 22.78
CA LEU A 82 -4.11 -1.13 22.19
C LEU A 82 -3.42 -2.42 22.67
N ALA A 83 -2.09 -2.42 22.77
CA ALA A 83 -1.34 -3.56 23.28
C ALA A 83 -1.53 -3.79 24.79
N ALA A 84 -1.74 -2.72 25.57
CA ALA A 84 -2.14 -2.83 26.98
C ALA A 84 -3.55 -3.43 27.11
N LEU A 85 -4.49 -3.04 26.23
CA LEU A 85 -5.82 -3.63 26.20
C LEU A 85 -5.78 -5.12 25.82
N ALA A 86 -4.83 -5.52 24.97
CA ALA A 86 -4.64 -6.90 24.53
C ALA A 86 -3.70 -7.74 25.43
N SER A 87 -3.09 -7.17 26.49
CA SER A 87 -2.01 -7.83 27.25
C SER A 87 -2.47 -9.04 28.09
N GLY A 88 -3.78 -9.31 28.17
CA GLY A 88 -4.33 -10.47 28.87
C GLY A 88 -4.59 -11.71 27.99
N ARG A 89 -4.71 -11.57 26.65
CA ARG A 89 -5.04 -12.69 25.74
C ARG A 89 -4.35 -12.54 24.38
N SER A 90 -3.47 -13.47 24.03
CA SER A 90 -2.77 -13.48 22.73
C SER A 90 -3.68 -13.73 21.53
N TRP A 91 -4.84 -14.35 21.74
CA TRP A 91 -5.83 -14.59 20.70
C TRP A 91 -6.58 -13.32 20.25
N LEU A 92 -6.61 -12.26 21.06
CA LEU A 92 -7.38 -11.04 20.74
C LEU A 92 -6.70 -10.12 19.72
N LEU A 93 -5.41 -10.27 19.44
CA LEU A 93 -4.70 -9.41 18.48
C LEU A 93 -5.30 -9.43 17.08
N PRO A 94 -5.45 -10.59 16.40
CA PRO A 94 -6.00 -10.61 15.04
C PRO A 94 -7.42 -10.05 14.97
N VAL A 95 -8.23 -10.25 16.02
CA VAL A 95 -9.58 -9.69 16.12
C VAL A 95 -9.53 -8.15 16.19
N ILE A 96 -8.65 -7.58 17.01
CA ILE A 96 -8.48 -6.13 17.11
C ILE A 96 -8.00 -5.52 15.79
N VAL A 97 -7.01 -6.14 15.13
CA VAL A 97 -6.52 -5.72 13.81
C VAL A 97 -7.65 -5.76 12.78
N PHE A 98 -8.45 -6.81 12.79
CA PHE A 98 -9.58 -6.98 11.87
C PHE A 98 -10.64 -5.90 12.05
N PHE A 99 -11.04 -5.57 13.28
CA PHE A 99 -12.02 -4.52 13.52
C PHE A 99 -11.49 -3.13 13.15
N ILE A 100 -10.22 -2.85 13.41
CA ILE A 100 -9.58 -1.60 13.00
C ILE A 100 -9.54 -1.51 11.47
N ALA A 101 -9.12 -2.57 10.79
CA ALA A 101 -9.13 -2.64 9.33
C ALA A 101 -10.53 -2.47 8.74
N CYS A 102 -11.54 -3.09 9.37
CA CYS A 102 -12.93 -2.98 8.99
C CYS A 102 -13.45 -1.54 9.14
N ALA A 103 -13.17 -0.89 10.27
CA ALA A 103 -13.54 0.50 10.50
C ALA A 103 -12.89 1.45 9.48
N ILE A 104 -11.59 1.33 9.24
CA ILE A 104 -10.85 2.14 8.26
C ILE A 104 -11.37 1.87 6.84
N SER A 105 -11.61 0.60 6.47
CA SER A 105 -12.13 0.24 5.15
C SER A 105 -13.56 0.75 4.93
N SER A 106 -14.37 0.81 6.00
CA SER A 106 -15.75 1.32 5.94
C SER A 106 -15.82 2.84 5.77
N ALA A 107 -14.77 3.57 6.16
CA ALA A 107 -14.67 5.02 6.04
C ALA A 107 -14.47 5.52 4.59
N GLY A 108 -14.46 4.62 3.60
CA GLY A 108 -14.49 4.99 2.18
C GLY A 108 -13.20 4.86 1.34
N PRO A 109 -11.98 4.68 1.87
CA PRO A 109 -10.80 4.62 0.99
C PRO A 109 -10.70 3.27 0.24
N GLY A 110 -11.44 2.24 0.66
CA GLY A 110 -11.44 0.91 0.05
C GLY A 110 -10.33 0.00 0.57
N ALA A 111 -10.29 -1.25 0.10
CA ALA A 111 -9.43 -2.29 0.68
C ALA A 111 -7.92 -2.03 0.51
N ILE A 112 -7.49 -1.43 -0.60
CA ILE A 112 -6.06 -1.19 -0.89
C ILE A 112 -5.44 -0.19 0.10
N PRO A 113 -5.96 1.04 0.27
CA PRO A 113 -5.44 1.96 1.27
C PRO A 113 -5.68 1.48 2.69
N ALA A 114 -6.79 0.79 2.99
CA ALA A 114 -7.05 0.25 4.33
C ALA A 114 -5.98 -0.77 4.75
N THR A 115 -5.59 -1.68 3.85
CA THR A 115 -4.54 -2.67 4.13
C THR A 115 -3.16 -2.02 4.29
N ALA A 116 -2.83 -1.01 3.47
CA ALA A 116 -1.61 -0.22 3.62
C ALA A 116 -1.52 0.50 4.99
N LEU A 117 -2.68 0.92 5.53
CA LEU A 117 -2.83 1.57 6.84
C LEU A 117 -2.63 0.61 8.02
N VAL A 118 -3.22 -0.57 7.90
CA VAL A 118 -3.29 -1.56 8.99
C VAL A 118 -1.98 -2.32 9.15
N ALA A 119 -1.23 -2.54 8.06
CA ALA A 119 0.04 -3.25 8.07
C ALA A 119 1.06 -2.67 9.08
N PRO A 120 1.42 -1.37 9.07
CA PRO A 120 2.37 -0.80 10.03
C PRO A 120 1.86 -0.88 11.47
N LEU A 121 0.55 -0.68 11.69
CA LEU A 121 -0.06 -0.84 13.01
C LEU A 121 0.07 -2.29 13.53
N ALA A 122 -0.20 -3.28 12.67
CA ALA A 122 -0.05 -4.69 13.00
C ALA A 122 1.41 -5.06 13.31
N PHE A 123 2.37 -4.56 12.53
CA PHE A 123 3.80 -4.77 12.79
C PHE A 123 4.26 -4.14 14.11
N ALA A 124 3.82 -2.92 14.42
CA ALA A 124 4.12 -2.25 15.68
C ALA A 124 3.59 -3.05 16.90
N MET A 125 2.39 -3.62 16.80
CA MET A 125 1.84 -4.48 17.86
C MET A 125 2.57 -5.82 17.97
N ALA A 126 2.95 -6.44 16.85
CA ALA A 126 3.67 -7.71 16.83
C ALA A 126 5.09 -7.59 17.42
N ASN A 127 5.83 -6.54 17.04
CA ASN A 127 7.19 -6.31 17.53
C ASN A 127 7.23 -6.13 19.07
N ARG A 128 6.21 -5.47 19.63
CA ARG A 128 6.10 -5.26 21.10
C ARG A 128 5.74 -6.51 21.89
N ARG A 129 4.96 -7.44 21.32
CA ARG A 129 4.76 -8.75 21.98
C ARG A 129 6.07 -9.55 22.05
N ARG A 130 6.94 -9.42 21.04
CA ARG A 130 8.25 -10.07 21.04
C ARG A 130 9.16 -9.53 22.15
N SER A 131 9.19 -8.22 22.39
CA SER A 131 10.02 -7.64 23.47
C SER A 131 9.55 -8.03 24.88
N ARG A 132 8.24 -8.09 25.13
CA ARG A 132 7.69 -8.55 26.43
C ARG A 132 7.90 -10.03 26.72
N ARG A 133 8.07 -10.87 25.70
CA ARG A 133 8.39 -12.30 25.87
C ARG A 133 9.88 -12.53 26.13
N SER A 134 10.73 -11.58 25.73
CA SER A 134 12.19 -11.59 25.93
C SER A 134 12.62 -11.14 27.32
N SER A 135 11.87 -10.28 28.02
CA SER A 135 12.22 -9.87 29.41
C SER A 135 11.63 -10.80 30.50
N ARG A 136 10.94 -11.87 30.09
CA ARG A 136 10.40 -12.92 30.96
C ARG A 136 11.18 -14.24 30.85
N ARG A 137 12.25 -14.27 30.07
CA ARG A 137 13.30 -15.30 30.06
C ARG A 137 14.56 -14.67 30.60
#